data_AF-A0A854CIC1-F1
#
_entry.id   AF-A0A854CIC1-F1
#
_cell.length_a   1.000
_cell.length_b   1.000
_cell.length_c   1.000
_cell.angle_alpha   90.00
_cell.angle_beta   90.00
_cell.angle_gamma   90.00
#
_symmetry.space_group_name_H-M   'P 1'
#
loop_
_entity.id
_entity.type
_entity.pdbx_description
1 polymer ?
#
loop_
_entity_poly.entity_id
_entity_poly.type
_entity_poly.pdbx_seq_one_letter_code
_entity_poly.pdbx_strand_id
1 'polypeptide(L)'
;MWVNPAGGWNDGRDTLDKAKRAAVQGMRIMIDFHYSDSWAAPGKQTTPAAWAGHSVAQRNTDVYSHTQGILQYLKDNGITVSWVQVGNEINSGMLWNDGTTPNFATLGQFINSGYDATKAVYPNAKVVVHLTNGYDNANFRWFFDNLRSAGGKWDVIGMSHYPPSAAGSITTAAWTPTCAT
;
A
#
# COMPACT_ATOMS: atom_id res chain seq x y z
N MET A 1 0.20 1.78 8.99
CA MET A 1 1.40 2.28 9.70
C MET A 1 1.75 3.64 9.11
N TRP A 2 1.92 4.64 9.97
CA TRP A 2 2.15 6.06 9.67
C TRP A 2 3.58 6.45 10.05
N VAL A 3 4.12 7.52 9.45
CA VAL A 3 5.53 7.88 9.62
C VAL A 3 5.80 8.54 10.98
N ASN A 4 5.20 9.71 11.24
CA ASN A 4 5.32 10.46 12.50
C ASN A 4 3.94 10.88 13.04
N PRO A 5 3.08 9.94 13.45
CA PRO A 5 1.74 10.26 13.97
C PRO A 5 1.79 11.01 15.31
N ALA A 6 1.06 12.11 15.45
CA ALA A 6 1.07 12.92 16.67
C ALA A 6 0.54 12.18 17.93
N GLY A 7 -0.37 11.22 17.75
CA GLY A 7 -1.01 10.49 18.84
C GLY A 7 -0.37 9.15 19.21
N GLY A 8 0.77 8.79 18.62
CA GLY A 8 1.43 7.49 18.81
C GLY A 8 0.72 6.29 18.17
N TRP A 9 -0.57 6.41 17.82
CA TRP A 9 -1.29 5.38 17.10
C TRP A 9 -0.76 5.20 15.68
N ASN A 10 -0.67 3.94 15.26
CA ASN A 10 -0.18 3.49 13.96
C ASN A 10 1.31 3.77 13.69
N ASP A 11 2.09 4.18 14.68
CA ASP A 11 3.55 4.21 14.58
C ASP A 11 4.16 2.79 14.61
N GLY A 12 5.48 2.70 14.59
CA GLY A 12 6.19 1.42 14.65
C GLY A 12 5.93 0.63 15.94
N ARG A 13 5.79 1.30 17.09
CA ARG A 13 5.56 0.65 18.39
C ARG A 13 4.16 0.06 18.47
N ASP A 14 3.14 0.85 18.17
CA ASP A 14 1.74 0.39 18.15
C ASP A 14 1.55 -0.72 17.10
N THR A 15 2.21 -0.59 15.94
CA THR A 15 2.22 -1.65 14.92
C THR A 15 2.81 -2.95 15.47
N LEU A 16 3.94 -2.90 16.20
CA LEU A 16 4.52 -4.08 16.82
C LEU A 16 3.61 -4.71 17.88
N ASP A 17 2.99 -3.91 18.75
CA ASP A 17 2.13 -4.41 19.81
C ASP A 17 0.91 -5.16 19.23
N LYS A 18 0.30 -4.62 18.17
CA LYS A 18 -0.77 -5.29 17.42
C LYS A 18 -0.27 -6.55 16.69
N ALA A 19 0.91 -6.48 16.07
CA ALA A 19 1.51 -7.62 15.37
C ALA A 19 1.83 -8.80 16.31
N LYS A 20 2.38 -8.52 17.51
CA LYS A 20 2.63 -9.55 18.54
C LYS A 20 1.35 -10.26 18.94
N ARG A 21 0.27 -9.50 19.18
CA ARG A 21 -1.05 -10.07 19.48
C ARG A 21 -1.56 -10.98 18.35
N ALA A 22 -1.48 -10.54 17.10
CA ALA A 22 -1.89 -11.34 15.95
C ALA A 22 -1.07 -12.63 15.81
N ALA A 23 0.25 -12.54 16.01
CA ALA A 23 1.17 -13.67 15.93
C ALA A 23 0.89 -14.73 17.00
N VAL A 24 0.60 -14.33 18.25
CA VAL A 24 0.21 -15.26 19.34
C VAL A 24 -1.07 -16.04 19.00
N GLN A 25 -1.94 -15.47 18.17
CA GLN A 25 -3.18 -16.11 17.70
C GLN A 25 -2.98 -16.93 16.42
N GLY A 26 -1.74 -17.09 15.94
CA GLY A 26 -1.43 -17.82 14.70
C GLY A 26 -1.90 -17.12 13.43
N MET A 27 -2.21 -15.83 13.49
CA MET A 27 -2.66 -15.07 12.32
C MET A 27 -1.48 -14.66 11.44
N ARG A 28 -1.71 -14.66 10.13
CA ARG A 28 -0.77 -14.08 9.16
C ARG A 28 -0.89 -12.56 9.16
N ILE A 29 0.23 -11.88 9.00
CA ILE A 29 0.32 -10.42 9.16
C ILE A 29 0.56 -9.75 7.82
N MET A 30 -0.25 -8.73 7.52
CA MET A 30 -0.02 -7.75 6.47
C MET A 30 0.31 -6.41 7.13
N ILE A 31 1.33 -5.71 6.63
CA ILE A 31 1.63 -4.34 7.06
C ILE A 31 1.27 -3.39 5.92
N ASP A 32 0.46 -2.39 6.24
CA ASP A 32 0.08 -1.34 5.31
C ASP A 32 0.84 -0.05 5.60
N PHE A 33 1.70 0.39 4.69
CA PHE A 33 2.43 1.64 4.78
C PHE A 33 1.65 2.75 4.08
N HIS A 34 1.20 3.74 4.86
CA HIS A 34 0.48 4.89 4.31
C HIS A 34 1.41 5.94 3.68
N TYR A 35 2.69 5.96 4.08
CA TYR A 35 3.64 7.02 3.74
C TYR A 35 3.08 8.43 4.00
N SER A 36 2.42 8.59 5.15
CA SER A 36 1.85 9.83 5.66
C SER A 36 1.90 9.81 7.19
N ASP A 37 1.79 10.98 7.83
CA ASP A 37 1.67 11.11 9.29
C ASP A 37 0.23 10.87 9.78
N SER A 38 -0.72 10.72 8.85
CA SER A 38 -2.13 10.48 9.14
C SER A 38 -2.76 9.59 8.06
N TRP A 39 -4.09 9.47 8.08
CA TRP A 39 -4.84 8.76 7.05
C TRP A 39 -4.42 9.15 5.63
N ALA A 40 -4.12 8.11 4.83
CA ALA A 40 -3.91 8.18 3.40
C ALA A 40 -5.11 7.51 2.71
N ALA A 41 -5.69 8.17 1.73
CA ALA A 41 -6.91 7.78 1.04
C ALA A 41 -6.92 8.45 -0.36
N PRO A 42 -7.86 8.13 -1.27
CA PRO A 42 -7.85 8.65 -2.64
C PRO A 42 -7.84 10.18 -2.74
N GLY A 43 -8.47 10.85 -1.77
CA GLY A 43 -8.55 12.31 -1.65
C GLY A 43 -7.54 12.91 -0.65
N LYS A 44 -6.58 12.14 -0.13
CA LYS A 44 -5.57 12.61 0.80
C LYS A 44 -4.32 11.74 0.77
N GLN A 45 -3.24 12.22 0.16
CA GLN A 45 -1.93 11.54 0.13
C GLN A 45 -0.80 12.49 0.56
N THR A 46 -1.03 13.18 1.68
CA THR A 46 -0.12 14.21 2.20
C THR A 46 1.23 13.62 2.59
N THR A 47 2.30 14.15 2.00
CA THR A 47 3.69 13.84 2.37
C THR A 47 3.93 14.11 3.86
N PRO A 48 4.62 13.21 4.59
CA PRO A 48 5.00 13.42 5.99
C PRO A 48 5.73 14.74 6.20
N ALA A 49 5.51 15.39 7.34
CA ALA A 49 6.13 16.68 7.66
C ALA A 49 7.66 16.57 7.66
N ALA A 50 8.21 15.46 8.13
CA ALA A 50 9.65 15.19 8.16
C ALA A 50 10.29 15.08 6.76
N TRP A 51 9.49 14.84 5.72
CA TRP A 51 9.96 14.71 4.33
C TRP A 51 9.59 15.93 3.47
N ALA A 52 9.00 16.95 4.09
CA ALA A 52 8.67 18.19 3.42
C ALA A 52 9.93 18.87 2.89
N GLY A 53 9.91 19.28 1.62
CA GLY A 53 11.07 19.91 0.97
C GLY A 53 12.17 18.95 0.51
N HIS A 54 12.08 17.66 0.83
CA HIS A 54 12.97 16.66 0.25
C HIS A 54 12.75 16.56 -1.27
N SER A 55 13.85 16.40 -2.02
CA SER A 55 13.83 16.08 -3.45
C SER A 55 13.26 14.68 -3.70
N VAL A 56 12.88 14.38 -4.96
CA VAL A 56 12.43 13.04 -5.36
C VAL A 56 13.43 11.95 -4.98
N ALA A 57 14.73 12.20 -5.15
CA ALA A 57 15.79 11.24 -4.78
C ALA A 57 15.85 10.99 -3.26
N GLN A 58 15.70 12.05 -2.46
CA GLN A 58 15.61 11.94 -1.00
C GLN A 58 14.34 11.18 -0.59
N ARG A 59 13.18 11.50 -1.18
CA ARG A 59 11.93 10.79 -0.90
C ARG A 59 11.96 9.31 -1.28
N ASN A 60 12.65 8.94 -2.36
CA ASN A 60 12.93 7.54 -2.68
C ASN A 60 13.71 6.84 -1.55
N THR A 61 14.71 7.53 -0.99
CA THR A 61 15.50 7.04 0.17
C THR A 61 14.65 6.98 1.43
N ASP A 62 13.77 7.95 1.66
CA ASP A 62 12.88 8.00 2.82
C ASP A 62 11.89 6.83 2.81
N VAL A 63 11.24 6.58 1.66
CA VAL A 63 10.33 5.44 1.47
C VAL A 63 11.07 4.12 1.75
N TYR A 64 12.26 3.95 1.17
CA TYR A 64 13.06 2.75 1.40
C TYR A 64 13.41 2.58 2.88
N SER A 65 14.01 3.61 3.50
CA SER A 65 14.53 3.54 4.87
C SER A 65 13.42 3.36 5.90
N HIS A 66 12.29 4.05 5.72
CA HIS A 66 11.13 3.88 6.58
C HIS A 66 10.53 2.47 6.48
N THR A 67 10.36 1.97 5.24
CA THR A 67 9.84 0.61 5.01
C THR A 67 10.77 -0.45 5.59
N GLN A 68 12.06 -0.39 5.27
CA GLN A 68 13.07 -1.33 5.76
C GLN A 68 13.17 -1.27 7.28
N GLY A 69 13.27 -0.06 7.87
CA GLY A 69 13.45 0.12 9.31
C GLY A 69 12.30 -0.47 10.12
N ILE A 70 11.05 -0.22 9.70
CA ILE A 70 9.87 -0.78 10.38
C ILE A 70 9.81 -2.30 10.20
N LEU A 71 10.03 -2.81 8.99
CA LEU A 71 10.02 -4.25 8.75
C LEU A 71 11.13 -4.97 9.53
N GLN A 72 12.32 -4.39 9.60
CA GLN A 72 13.46 -4.92 10.36
C GLN A 72 13.15 -4.90 11.86
N TYR A 73 12.60 -3.80 12.36
CA TYR A 73 12.15 -3.71 13.75
C TYR A 73 11.14 -4.80 14.11
N LEU A 74 10.17 -5.08 13.23
CA LEU A 74 9.24 -6.19 13.41
C LEU A 74 9.96 -7.55 13.39
N LYS A 75 10.92 -7.73 12.46
CA LYS A 75 11.67 -8.98 12.30
C LYS A 75 12.50 -9.30 13.53
N ASP A 76 13.22 -8.31 14.04
CA ASP A 76 14.05 -8.41 15.24
C ASP A 76 13.22 -8.73 16.49
N ASN A 77 11.92 -8.43 16.46
CA ASN A 77 10.95 -8.78 17.50
C ASN A 77 10.17 -10.07 17.20
N GLY A 78 10.66 -10.92 16.28
CA GLY A 78 10.11 -12.25 16.02
C GLY A 78 8.82 -12.26 15.20
N ILE A 79 8.44 -11.14 14.58
CA ILE A 79 7.26 -11.08 13.71
C ILE A 79 7.61 -11.59 12.32
N THR A 80 6.74 -12.42 11.75
CA THR A 80 6.82 -12.82 10.34
C THR A 80 5.74 -12.09 9.54
N VAL A 81 6.15 -11.27 8.58
CA VAL A 81 5.24 -10.53 7.69
C VAL A 81 5.00 -11.32 6.41
N SER A 82 3.73 -11.53 6.05
CA SER A 82 3.31 -12.25 4.85
C SER A 82 3.07 -11.32 3.64
N TRP A 83 2.60 -10.10 3.89
CA TRP A 83 2.32 -9.10 2.87
C TRP A 83 2.71 -7.70 3.32
N VAL A 84 3.12 -6.87 2.37
CA VAL A 84 3.40 -5.46 2.61
C VAL A 84 2.70 -4.64 1.55
N GLN A 85 1.83 -3.72 1.96
CA GLN A 85 1.21 -2.76 1.05
C GLN A 85 2.05 -1.49 1.00
N VAL A 86 2.43 -1.10 -0.21
CA VAL A 86 3.26 0.09 -0.49
C VAL A 86 2.33 1.21 -0.96
N GLY A 87 1.88 2.01 0.01
CA GLY A 87 0.88 3.07 -0.18
C GLY A 87 -0.54 2.54 -0.04
N ASN A 88 -1.43 3.33 0.56
CA ASN A 88 -2.85 2.97 0.74
C ASN A 88 -3.76 3.74 -0.23
N GLU A 89 -4.60 3.02 -0.97
CA GLU A 89 -5.60 3.55 -1.91
C GLU A 89 -5.03 4.63 -2.84
N ILE A 90 -3.96 4.28 -3.55
CA ILE A 90 -3.11 5.22 -4.29
C ILE A 90 -3.63 5.55 -5.70
N ASN A 91 -4.96 5.55 -5.92
CA ASN A 91 -5.55 5.85 -7.23
C ASN A 91 -5.05 7.20 -7.78
N SER A 92 -4.87 8.17 -6.89
CA SER A 92 -4.36 9.52 -7.17
C SER A 92 -2.84 9.65 -6.97
N GLY A 93 -2.13 8.53 -6.84
CA GLY A 93 -0.72 8.46 -6.46
C GLY A 93 -0.47 8.46 -4.95
N MET A 94 0.77 8.74 -4.55
CA MET A 94 1.19 8.90 -3.16
C MET A 94 2.27 9.98 -3.05
N LEU A 95 2.53 10.50 -1.84
CA LEU A 95 3.51 11.58 -1.63
C LEU A 95 3.26 12.76 -2.60
N TRP A 96 2.07 13.35 -2.49
CA TRP A 96 1.59 14.37 -3.42
C TRP A 96 2.57 15.52 -3.65
N ASN A 97 2.44 16.13 -4.82
CA ASN A 97 3.39 17.01 -5.55
C ASN A 97 4.33 16.23 -6.47
N ASP A 98 4.92 15.14 -6.00
CA ASP A 98 5.91 14.39 -6.79
C ASP A 98 5.30 13.11 -7.38
N GLY A 99 4.65 12.30 -6.54
CA GLY A 99 4.14 10.98 -6.91
C GLY A 99 2.65 10.96 -7.28
N THR A 100 2.05 12.09 -7.63
CA THR A 100 0.64 12.18 -8.05
C THR A 100 0.47 11.58 -9.45
N THR A 101 -0.56 10.77 -9.66
CA THR A 101 -0.92 10.34 -11.02
C THR A 101 -1.35 11.55 -11.88
N PRO A 102 -0.99 11.62 -13.18
CA PRO A 102 -0.42 10.55 -13.99
C PRO A 102 1.12 10.50 -14.02
N ASN A 103 1.84 11.05 -13.04
CA ASN A 103 3.31 10.95 -12.98
C ASN A 103 3.77 9.54 -12.53
N PHE A 104 3.54 8.54 -13.37
CA PHE A 104 3.91 7.15 -13.11
C PHE A 104 5.42 6.91 -13.08
N ALA A 105 6.23 7.77 -13.71
CA ALA A 105 7.68 7.69 -13.62
C ALA A 105 8.16 7.87 -12.18
N THR A 106 7.72 8.94 -11.51
CA THR A 106 8.08 9.19 -10.10
C THR A 106 7.33 8.26 -9.14
N LEU A 107 6.03 8.02 -9.37
CA LEU A 107 5.26 7.08 -8.54
C LEU A 107 5.84 5.67 -8.58
N GLY A 108 6.25 5.20 -9.76
CA GLY A 108 6.91 3.90 -9.94
C GLY A 108 8.24 3.81 -9.18
N GLN A 109 9.03 4.88 -9.11
CA GLN A 109 10.25 4.92 -8.30
C GLN A 109 9.93 4.74 -6.81
N PHE A 110 8.96 5.49 -6.27
CA PHE A 110 8.59 5.35 -4.87
C PHE A 110 8.04 3.96 -4.54
N ILE A 111 7.20 3.39 -5.42
CA ILE A 111 6.69 2.02 -5.26
C ILE A 111 7.85 1.01 -5.27
N ASN A 112 8.82 1.18 -6.18
CA ASN A 112 9.99 0.32 -6.26
C ASN A 112 10.88 0.42 -5.02
N SER A 113 11.06 1.61 -4.43
CA SER A 113 11.75 1.76 -3.14
C SER A 113 11.08 0.96 -2.03
N GLY A 114 9.75 1.02 -1.92
CA GLY A 114 8.99 0.23 -0.93
C GLY A 114 9.05 -1.27 -1.20
N TYR A 115 9.00 -1.67 -2.48
CA TYR A 115 9.15 -3.07 -2.91
C TYR A 115 10.53 -3.60 -2.53
N ASP A 116 11.60 -2.91 -2.93
CA ASP A 116 12.98 -3.36 -2.72
C ASP A 116 13.32 -3.39 -1.22
N ALA A 117 12.86 -2.40 -0.44
CA ALA A 117 12.97 -2.41 1.02
C ALA A 117 12.24 -3.59 1.67
N THR A 118 11.06 -3.95 1.17
CA THR A 118 10.32 -5.13 1.63
C THR A 118 11.12 -6.40 1.38
N LYS A 119 11.63 -6.57 0.15
CA LYS A 119 12.38 -7.77 -0.22
C LYS A 119 13.71 -7.89 0.53
N ALA A 120 14.33 -6.78 0.89
CA ALA A 120 15.55 -6.77 1.70
C ALA A 120 15.35 -7.40 3.10
N VAL A 121 14.16 -7.25 3.70
CA VAL A 121 13.88 -7.78 5.05
C VAL A 121 13.12 -9.10 5.01
N TYR A 122 12.07 -9.18 4.19
CA TYR A 122 11.21 -10.34 4.02
C TYR A 122 11.13 -10.72 2.53
N PRO A 123 12.12 -11.47 2.00
CA PRO A 123 12.18 -11.80 0.57
C PRO A 123 10.94 -12.54 0.05
N ASN A 124 10.27 -13.30 0.93
CA ASN A 124 9.07 -14.06 0.60
C ASN A 124 7.75 -13.28 0.80
N ALA A 125 7.77 -12.12 1.46
CA ALA A 125 6.56 -11.32 1.62
C ALA A 125 6.09 -10.81 0.26
N LYS A 126 4.77 -10.83 0.03
CA LYS A 126 4.17 -10.33 -1.20
C LYS A 126 3.94 -8.82 -1.09
N VAL A 127 4.45 -8.07 -2.04
CA VAL A 127 4.26 -6.62 -2.11
C VAL A 127 2.95 -6.32 -2.83
N VAL A 128 2.07 -5.59 -2.15
CA VAL A 128 0.74 -5.21 -2.61
C VAL A 128 0.77 -3.75 -3.06
N VAL A 129 0.23 -3.49 -4.25
CA VAL A 129 -0.17 -2.14 -4.66
C VAL A 129 -1.69 -2.10 -4.61
N HIS A 130 -2.23 -1.16 -3.82
CA HIS A 130 -3.64 -1.13 -3.44
C HIS A 130 -4.35 0.12 -3.96
N LEU A 131 -5.47 -0.11 -4.66
CA LEU A 131 -6.37 0.95 -5.14
C LEU A 131 -7.76 0.79 -4.52
N THR A 132 -8.50 1.90 -4.43
CA THR A 132 -9.92 1.90 -4.10
C THR A 132 -10.81 1.60 -5.31
N ASN A 133 -12.13 1.54 -5.08
CA ASN A 133 -13.16 1.35 -6.11
C ASN A 133 -12.95 0.08 -6.93
N GLY A 134 -12.84 -1.08 -6.29
CA GLY A 134 -12.60 -2.37 -6.96
C GLY A 134 -13.64 -2.78 -8.02
N TYR A 135 -14.76 -2.06 -8.14
CA TYR A 135 -15.72 -2.22 -9.23
C TYR A 135 -15.27 -1.54 -10.55
N ASP A 136 -14.35 -0.58 -10.49
CA ASP A 136 -13.89 0.21 -11.63
C ASP A 136 -12.69 -0.46 -12.33
N ASN A 137 -12.98 -1.48 -13.13
CA ASN A 137 -11.96 -2.19 -13.89
C ASN A 137 -11.17 -1.29 -14.86
N ALA A 138 -11.78 -0.21 -15.38
CA ALA A 138 -11.10 0.70 -16.28
C ALA A 138 -9.99 1.48 -15.56
N ASN A 139 -10.27 1.98 -14.35
CA ASN A 139 -9.26 2.65 -13.53
C ASN A 139 -8.11 1.71 -13.14
N PHE A 140 -8.41 0.47 -12.75
CA PHE A 140 -7.40 -0.53 -12.43
C PHE A 140 -6.48 -0.82 -13.61
N ARG A 141 -7.04 -1.09 -14.80
CA ARG A 141 -6.24 -1.35 -16.00
C ARG A 141 -5.36 -0.15 -16.35
N TRP A 142 -5.94 1.05 -16.37
CA TRP A 142 -5.18 2.27 -16.63
C TRP A 142 -4.02 2.44 -15.65
N PHE A 143 -4.27 2.31 -14.34
CA PHE A 143 -3.23 2.50 -13.33
C PHE A 143 -2.10 1.46 -13.48
N PHE A 144 -2.45 0.17 -13.55
CA PHE A 144 -1.45 -0.90 -13.57
C PHE A 144 -0.72 -1.03 -14.91
N ASP A 145 -1.35 -0.69 -16.03
CA ASP A 145 -0.67 -0.66 -17.33
C ASP A 145 0.35 0.48 -17.38
N ASN A 146 0.01 1.67 -16.88
CA ASN A 146 0.95 2.79 -16.79
C ASN A 146 2.06 2.54 -15.76
N LEU A 147 1.74 1.97 -14.60
CA LEU A 147 2.74 1.59 -13.61
C LEU A 147 3.71 0.54 -14.17
N ARG A 148 3.21 -0.46 -14.91
CA ARG A 148 4.06 -1.44 -15.61
C ARG A 148 4.97 -0.75 -16.62
N SER A 149 4.42 0.14 -17.43
CA SER A 149 5.19 0.88 -18.44
C SER A 149 6.28 1.76 -17.83
N ALA A 150 6.08 2.24 -16.60
CA ALA A 150 7.07 2.99 -15.85
C ALA A 150 8.08 2.11 -15.09
N GLY A 151 8.02 0.78 -15.24
CA GLY A 151 8.92 -0.16 -14.57
C GLY A 151 8.59 -0.41 -13.09
N GLY A 152 7.34 -0.16 -12.68
CA GLY A 152 6.87 -0.45 -11.33
C GLY A 152 6.86 -1.95 -11.02
N LYS A 153 7.17 -2.31 -9.77
CA LYS A 153 7.23 -3.68 -9.25
C LYS A 153 6.13 -3.92 -8.21
N TRP A 154 5.40 -5.02 -8.34
CA TRP A 154 4.44 -5.50 -7.34
C TRP A 154 4.21 -7.02 -7.52
N ASP A 155 3.75 -7.68 -6.46
CA ASP A 155 3.38 -9.10 -6.52
C ASP A 155 1.86 -9.30 -6.59
N VAL A 156 1.10 -8.40 -5.95
CA VAL A 156 -0.35 -8.53 -5.75
C VAL A 156 -1.03 -7.19 -6.02
N ILE A 157 -2.18 -7.24 -6.67
CA ILE A 157 -3.10 -6.10 -6.80
C ILE A 157 -4.11 -6.17 -5.64
N GLY A 158 -4.13 -5.14 -4.80
CA GLY A 158 -5.11 -4.98 -3.73
C GLY A 158 -6.29 -4.10 -4.17
N MET A 159 -7.48 -4.36 -3.64
CA MET A 159 -8.69 -3.57 -3.93
C MET A 159 -9.49 -3.30 -2.67
N SER A 160 -9.88 -2.04 -2.44
CA SER A 160 -11.02 -1.74 -1.56
C SER A 160 -12.33 -2.00 -2.30
N HIS A 161 -13.24 -2.69 -1.62
CA HIS A 161 -14.60 -2.92 -2.11
C HIS A 161 -15.61 -2.57 -1.01
N TYR A 162 -16.07 -1.32 -1.04
CA TYR A 162 -17.15 -0.81 -0.20
C TYR A 162 -18.37 -0.50 -1.08
N PRO A 163 -19.19 -1.51 -1.43
CA PRO A 163 -20.38 -1.26 -2.23
C PRO A 163 -21.34 -0.36 -1.43
N PRO A 164 -22.05 0.57 -2.09
CA PRO A 164 -23.09 1.33 -1.42
C PRO A 164 -24.09 0.37 -0.76
N SER A 165 -24.63 0.74 0.40
CA SER A 165 -25.80 0.06 0.95
C SER A 165 -26.89 0.05 -0.12
N ALA A 166 -27.54 -1.09 -0.34
CA ALA A 166 -28.46 -1.33 -1.44
C ALA A 166 -29.57 -0.26 -1.55
N ALA A 167 -29.27 0.81 -2.28
CA ALA A 167 -30.19 1.87 -2.69
C ALA A 167 -29.76 2.32 -4.09
N GLY A 168 -29.82 1.38 -5.04
CA GLY A 168 -29.55 1.64 -6.45
C GLY A 168 -28.70 0.56 -7.13
N SER A 169 -29.33 -0.59 -7.39
CA SER A 169 -28.95 -1.51 -8.47
C SER A 169 -27.67 -2.33 -8.28
N ILE A 170 -27.71 -3.32 -7.38
CA ILE A 170 -27.16 -4.63 -7.76
C ILE A 170 -28.12 -5.16 -8.83
N THR A 171 -27.83 -4.92 -10.10
CA THR A 171 -28.35 -5.81 -11.14
C THR A 171 -27.59 -7.10 -10.95
N THR A 172 -28.27 -8.12 -10.45
CA THR A 172 -27.80 -9.49 -10.54
C THR A 172 -27.63 -9.79 -12.02
N ALA A 173 -26.41 -9.68 -12.54
CA ALA A 173 -26.05 -10.36 -13.76
C ALA A 173 -26.23 -11.84 -13.46
N ALA A 174 -27.33 -12.41 -13.95
CA ALA A 174 -27.64 -13.82 -13.79
C ALA A 174 -26.48 -14.63 -14.37
N TRP A 175 -25.67 -15.21 -13.48
CA TRP A 175 -24.70 -16.22 -13.85
C TRP A 175 -25.50 -17.44 -14.31
N THR A 176 -25.53 -17.69 -15.61
CA THR A 176 -26.05 -18.93 -16.18
C THR A 176 -24.87 -19.88 -16.37
N PRO A 177 -24.69 -20.90 -15.51
CA PRO A 177 -23.71 -21.94 -15.78
C PRO A 177 -24.18 -22.73 -17.00
N THR A 178 -23.49 -22.57 -18.12
CA THR A 178 -23.49 -23.57 -19.18
C THR A 178 -22.47 -24.64 -18.78
N CYS A 179 -22.94 -25.68 -18.06
CA CYS A 179 -22.26 -26.96 -18.11
C CYS A 179 -22.54 -27.56 -19.48
N ALA A 180 -21.56 -27.51 -20.38
CA ALA A 180 -21.54 -28.38 -21.55
C ALA A 180 -21.34 -29.82 -21.07
N THR A 181 -22.26 -30.70 -21.47
CA THR A 181 -22.15 -32.17 -21.38
C THR A 181 -21.16 -32.71 -22.38
#